data_AF-A3ZND5-F1
#
_entry.id   AF-A3ZND5-F1
#
_cell.length_a   1.000
_cell.length_b   1.000
_cell.length_c   1.000
_cell.angle_alpha   90.00
_cell.angle_beta   90.00
_cell.angle_gamma   90.00
#
_symmetry.space_group_name_H-M   'P 1'
#
loop_
_entity.id
_entity.type
_entity.pdbx_description
1 polymer ?
#
loop_
_entity_poly.entity_id
_entity_poly.type
_entity_poly.pdbx_seq_one_letter_code
_entity_poly.pdbx_strand_id
1 'polypeptide(L)'
;MSDQPPNSEARLLLLPTAWIGTIALALASLQAIWLRLAGWSLVDVSGFAIFFAAIALAGVAAAIRALWLYGGRCRSLPQAEFAIALAPLICCIVLAAALTSSQMSAFVVFLLWFVVAAEEAITLLFFVPQILPARFQRPLTSAREELRAAHTADEIAAAKPAASRRVGESRESRSPLMPTPPPAADAEDKLWRFDEAETQGPHFVAGNVSQQLTRAHEATTEVVYGYLRADFAAGERHQTLHVAFCPPLAHIPEVEICQVDGPEVSVKTTLVEAHGARVELRRSGGLDEAVSVVLELHAAAENGEQ
;
A
#
# COMPACT_ATOMS: atom_id res chain seq x y z
N MET A 1 -0.24 -22.03 17.78
CA MET A 1 -0.53 -22.44 16.39
C MET A 1 -0.59 -21.17 15.58
N SER A 2 0.39 -20.99 14.70
CA SER A 2 0.58 -19.77 13.92
C SER A 2 -0.55 -19.64 12.88
N ASP A 3 -1.38 -18.61 13.01
CA ASP A 3 -2.30 -18.15 11.96
C ASP A 3 -1.51 -17.40 10.89
N GLN A 4 -0.56 -18.10 10.26
CA GLN A 4 0.05 -17.61 9.05
C GLN A 4 -1.03 -17.69 7.96
N PRO A 5 -1.45 -16.58 7.33
CA PRO A 5 -2.53 -16.62 6.37
C PRO A 5 -2.14 -17.56 5.23
N PRO A 6 -2.98 -18.55 4.85
CA PRO A 6 -2.68 -19.57 3.84
C PRO A 6 -2.39 -19.03 2.42
N ASN A 7 -2.31 -17.71 2.26
CA ASN A 7 -2.14 -17.00 1.01
C ASN A 7 -0.68 -16.67 0.67
N SER A 8 0.28 -16.88 1.58
CA SER A 8 1.70 -16.58 1.30
C SER A 8 2.30 -17.52 0.26
N GLU A 9 2.04 -18.83 0.37
CA GLU A 9 2.55 -19.83 -0.58
C GLU A 9 1.96 -19.68 -1.98
N ALA A 10 0.65 -19.41 -2.07
CA ALA A 10 0.00 -19.17 -3.35
C ALA A 10 0.61 -17.95 -4.06
N ARG A 11 0.86 -16.86 -3.35
CA ARG A 11 1.48 -15.65 -3.91
C ARG A 11 2.89 -15.91 -4.45
N LEU A 12 3.68 -16.71 -3.75
CA LEU A 12 5.03 -17.09 -4.16
C LEU A 12 5.05 -17.88 -5.48
N LEU A 13 3.99 -18.60 -5.81
CA LEU A 13 3.88 -19.36 -7.07
C LEU A 13 3.29 -18.54 -8.22
N LEU A 14 2.37 -17.62 -7.92
CA LEU A 14 1.65 -16.85 -8.94
C LEU A 14 2.56 -15.88 -9.69
N LEU A 15 3.45 -15.18 -8.99
CA LEU A 15 4.34 -14.18 -9.60
C LEU A 15 5.36 -14.79 -10.59
N PRO A 16 6.10 -15.87 -10.25
CA PRO A 16 6.93 -16.58 -11.21
C PRO A 16 6.14 -17.11 -12.42
N THR A 17 4.90 -17.57 -12.20
CA THR A 17 4.04 -18.06 -13.28
C THR A 17 3.69 -16.94 -14.26
N ALA A 18 3.37 -15.75 -13.78
CA ALA A 18 3.14 -14.57 -14.62
C ALA A 18 4.39 -14.19 -15.44
N TRP A 19 5.58 -14.26 -14.81
CA TRP A 19 6.85 -14.02 -15.50
C TRP A 19 7.12 -15.04 -16.61
N ILE A 20 6.98 -16.33 -16.31
CA ILE A 20 7.16 -17.41 -17.29
C ILE A 20 6.21 -17.22 -18.47
N GLY A 21 4.94 -16.90 -18.20
CA GLY A 21 3.95 -16.60 -19.24
C GLY A 21 4.36 -15.40 -20.11
N THR A 22 4.86 -14.32 -19.48
CA THR A 22 5.33 -13.13 -20.20
C THR A 22 6.52 -13.43 -21.11
N ILE A 23 7.50 -14.20 -20.62
CA ILE A 23 8.69 -14.61 -21.40
C ILE A 23 8.28 -15.51 -22.56
N ALA A 24 7.40 -16.49 -22.33
CA ALA A 24 6.90 -17.37 -23.38
C ALA A 24 6.18 -16.58 -24.49
N LEU A 25 5.38 -15.60 -24.11
CA LEU A 25 4.67 -14.72 -25.04
C LEU A 25 5.63 -13.86 -25.88
N ALA A 26 6.69 -13.34 -25.25
CA ALA A 26 7.73 -12.59 -25.95
C ALA A 26 8.50 -13.46 -26.95
N LEU A 27 8.87 -14.68 -26.58
CA LEU A 27 9.53 -15.64 -27.47
C LEU A 27 8.65 -16.03 -28.66
N ALA A 28 7.35 -16.26 -28.43
CA ALA A 28 6.39 -16.52 -29.50
C ALA A 28 6.29 -15.34 -30.49
N SER A 29 6.30 -14.11 -29.96
CA SER A 29 6.29 -12.88 -30.76
C SER A 29 7.55 -12.75 -31.63
N LEU A 30 8.73 -13.00 -31.04
CA LEU A 30 10.01 -12.99 -31.76
C LEU A 30 10.05 -14.07 -32.85
N GLN A 31 9.55 -15.28 -32.55
CA GLN A 31 9.45 -16.36 -33.52
C GLN A 31 8.54 -15.98 -34.69
N ALA A 32 7.39 -15.35 -34.43
CA ALA A 32 6.47 -14.90 -35.47
C ALA A 32 7.10 -13.82 -36.38
N ILE A 33 7.80 -12.85 -35.78
CA ILE A 33 8.57 -11.83 -36.53
C ILE A 33 9.62 -12.51 -37.41
N TRP A 34 10.40 -13.43 -36.84
CA TRP A 34 11.47 -14.13 -37.56
C TRP A 34 10.93 -14.88 -38.77
N LEU A 35 9.86 -15.67 -38.60
CA LEU A 35 9.22 -16.40 -39.69
C LEU A 35 8.72 -15.44 -40.78
N ARG A 36 8.15 -14.30 -40.39
CA ARG A 36 7.69 -13.27 -41.33
C ARG A 36 8.84 -12.67 -42.14
N LEU A 37 9.95 -12.33 -41.49
CA LEU A 37 11.14 -11.77 -42.13
C LEU A 37 11.86 -12.79 -43.02
N ALA A 38 11.81 -14.08 -42.67
CA ALA A 38 12.37 -15.17 -43.48
C ALA A 38 11.59 -15.44 -44.78
N GLY A 39 10.52 -14.67 -45.05
CA GLY A 39 9.69 -14.84 -46.25
C GLY A 39 8.86 -16.12 -46.22
N TRP A 40 8.71 -16.76 -45.07
CA TRP A 40 7.80 -17.90 -44.94
C TRP A 40 6.37 -17.38 -45.12
N SER A 41 5.77 -17.70 -46.27
CA SER A 41 4.33 -17.60 -46.40
C SER A 41 3.72 -18.58 -45.41
N LEU A 42 3.06 -18.05 -44.36
CA LEU A 42 2.13 -18.84 -43.59
C LEU A 42 1.21 -19.55 -44.59
N VAL A 43 1.15 -20.87 -44.49
CA VAL A 43 0.14 -21.70 -45.16
C VAL A 43 -1.19 -20.97 -45.09
N ASP A 44 -2.02 -21.00 -46.14
CA ASP A 44 -3.31 -20.31 -46.17
C ASP A 44 -4.16 -20.66 -44.93
N VAL A 45 -4.01 -19.86 -43.88
CA VAL A 45 -4.72 -20.05 -42.62
C VAL A 45 -6.09 -19.41 -42.81
N SER A 46 -7.14 -20.19 -42.57
CA SER A 46 -8.49 -19.65 -42.64
C SER A 46 -8.65 -18.43 -41.72
N GLY A 47 -9.41 -17.43 -42.16
CA GLY A 47 -9.70 -16.25 -41.33
C GLY A 47 -10.29 -16.60 -39.96
N PHE A 48 -11.07 -17.69 -39.88
CA PHE A 48 -11.60 -18.23 -38.62
C PHE A 48 -10.50 -18.70 -37.67
N ALA A 49 -9.50 -19.41 -38.17
CA ALA A 49 -8.38 -19.86 -37.33
C ALA A 49 -7.56 -18.68 -36.79
N ILE A 50 -7.36 -17.64 -37.58
CA ILE A 50 -6.71 -16.40 -37.13
C ILE A 50 -7.53 -15.70 -36.05
N PHE A 51 -8.86 -15.65 -36.20
CA PHE A 51 -9.75 -15.09 -35.19
C PHE A 51 -9.68 -15.84 -33.86
N PHE A 52 -9.78 -17.17 -33.86
CA PHE A 52 -9.65 -17.96 -32.64
C PHE A 52 -8.26 -17.85 -32.01
N ALA A 53 -7.21 -17.74 -32.83
CA ALA A 53 -5.86 -17.46 -32.34
C ALA A 53 -5.78 -16.10 -31.64
N ALA A 54 -6.45 -15.07 -32.17
CA ALA A 54 -6.53 -13.75 -31.55
C ALA A 54 -7.23 -13.79 -30.18
N ILE A 55 -8.35 -14.52 -30.07
CA ILE A 55 -9.07 -14.70 -28.79
C ILE A 55 -8.19 -15.46 -27.79
N ALA A 56 -7.54 -16.54 -28.22
CA ALA A 56 -6.66 -17.31 -27.35
C ALA A 56 -5.48 -16.46 -26.85
N LEU A 57 -4.88 -15.67 -27.73
CA LEU A 57 -3.80 -14.73 -27.40
C LEU A 57 -4.25 -13.69 -26.37
N ALA A 58 -5.41 -13.08 -26.59
CA ALA A 58 -6.02 -12.14 -25.64
C ALA A 58 -6.28 -12.80 -24.27
N GLY A 59 -6.80 -14.03 -24.26
CA GLY A 59 -7.03 -14.79 -23.03
C GLY A 59 -5.74 -15.09 -22.25
N VAL A 60 -4.65 -15.45 -22.96
CA VAL A 60 -3.33 -15.67 -22.33
C VAL A 60 -2.78 -14.38 -21.73
N ALA A 61 -2.86 -13.26 -22.46
CA ALA A 61 -2.42 -11.95 -21.96
C ALA A 61 -3.20 -11.54 -20.70
N ALA A 62 -4.53 -11.66 -20.72
CA ALA A 62 -5.37 -11.39 -19.57
C ALA A 62 -5.04 -12.30 -18.37
N ALA A 63 -4.80 -13.59 -18.61
CA ALA A 63 -4.43 -14.54 -17.55
C ALA A 63 -3.08 -14.21 -16.90
N ILE A 64 -2.06 -13.88 -17.69
CA ILE A 64 -0.74 -13.45 -17.17
C ILE A 64 -0.90 -12.26 -16.22
N ARG A 65 -1.71 -11.28 -16.63
CA ARG A 65 -1.93 -10.07 -15.84
C ARG A 65 -2.79 -10.32 -14.60
N ALA A 66 -3.79 -11.19 -14.69
CA ALA A 66 -4.60 -11.60 -13.55
C ALA A 66 -3.75 -12.35 -12.50
N LEU A 67 -2.89 -13.27 -12.94
CA LEU A 67 -1.94 -13.97 -12.06
C LEU A 67 -1.00 -12.99 -11.36
N TRP A 68 -0.50 -11.99 -12.07
CA TRP A 68 0.31 -10.93 -11.48
C TRP A 68 -0.45 -10.11 -10.43
N LEU A 69 -1.68 -9.66 -10.72
CA LEU A 69 -2.52 -8.95 -9.74
C LEU A 69 -2.75 -9.77 -8.47
N TYR A 70 -3.02 -11.06 -8.63
CA TYR A 70 -3.33 -11.94 -7.52
C TYR A 70 -2.08 -12.34 -6.71
N GLY A 71 -0.91 -12.37 -7.37
CA GLY A 71 0.39 -12.58 -6.72
C GLY A 71 0.81 -11.47 -5.76
N GLY A 72 0.17 -10.29 -5.85
CA GLY A 72 0.51 -9.14 -5.04
C GLY A 72 1.71 -8.36 -5.58
N ARG A 73 1.85 -7.11 -5.14
CA ARG A 73 2.95 -6.24 -5.57
C ARG A 73 4.24 -6.59 -4.85
N CYS A 74 5.33 -6.69 -5.61
CA CYS A 74 6.67 -6.74 -5.06
C CYS A 74 7.19 -5.31 -4.94
N ARG A 75 7.05 -4.74 -3.74
CA ARG A 75 7.53 -3.37 -3.43
C ARG A 75 9.03 -3.17 -3.76
N SER A 76 9.82 -4.24 -3.76
CA SER A 76 11.27 -4.19 -4.01
C SER A 76 11.66 -3.89 -5.46
N LEU A 77 10.79 -4.10 -6.45
CA LEU A 77 11.17 -3.99 -7.87
C LEU A 77 10.06 -3.34 -8.73
N PRO A 78 9.86 -2.01 -8.64
CA PRO A 78 8.84 -1.32 -9.42
C PRO A 78 9.01 -1.49 -10.93
N GLN A 79 10.25 -1.54 -11.44
CA GLN A 79 10.51 -1.72 -12.89
C GLN A 79 10.02 -3.07 -13.42
N ALA A 80 10.13 -4.14 -12.61
CA ALA A 80 9.65 -5.47 -12.96
C ALA A 80 8.12 -5.50 -13.13
N GLU A 81 7.41 -4.77 -12.29
CA GLU A 81 5.94 -4.64 -12.36
C GLU A 81 5.50 -3.94 -13.66
N PHE A 82 6.19 -2.86 -14.04
CA PHE A 82 5.94 -2.19 -15.32
C PHE A 82 6.19 -3.12 -16.52
N ALA A 83 7.24 -3.95 -16.45
CA ALA A 83 7.55 -4.91 -17.51
C ALA A 83 6.43 -5.95 -17.68
N ILE A 84 5.92 -6.53 -16.59
CA ILE A 84 4.82 -7.52 -16.66
C ILE A 84 3.51 -6.88 -17.15
N ALA A 85 3.26 -5.62 -16.80
CA ALA A 85 2.06 -4.93 -17.26
C ALA A 85 2.13 -4.60 -18.77
N LEU A 86 3.28 -4.11 -19.25
CA LEU A 86 3.42 -3.57 -20.60
C LEU A 86 3.91 -4.60 -21.64
N ALA A 87 4.68 -5.61 -21.24
CA ALA A 87 5.23 -6.58 -22.18
C ALA A 87 4.14 -7.39 -22.91
N PRO A 88 3.06 -7.89 -22.26
CA PRO A 88 2.00 -8.59 -22.98
C PRO A 88 1.30 -7.72 -24.02
N LEU A 89 1.15 -6.41 -23.76
CA LEU A 89 0.59 -5.44 -24.70
C LEU A 89 1.46 -5.33 -25.96
N ILE A 90 2.76 -5.11 -25.76
CA ILE A 90 3.72 -4.99 -26.86
C ILE A 90 3.73 -6.29 -27.67
N CYS A 91 3.73 -7.45 -27.00
CA CYS A 91 3.71 -8.75 -27.65
C CYS A 91 2.43 -8.96 -28.48
N CYS A 92 1.25 -8.62 -27.94
CA CYS A 92 -0.02 -8.77 -28.66
C CYS A 92 -0.07 -7.88 -29.92
N ILE A 93 0.41 -6.64 -29.83
CA ILE A 93 0.50 -5.73 -30.99
C ILE A 93 1.45 -6.30 -32.05
N VAL A 94 2.62 -6.76 -31.63
CA VAL A 94 3.63 -7.34 -32.53
C VAL A 94 3.10 -8.61 -33.22
N LEU A 95 2.44 -9.50 -32.47
CA LEU A 95 1.84 -10.71 -33.02
C LEU A 95 0.70 -10.39 -33.99
N ALA A 96 -0.19 -9.46 -33.65
CA ALA A 96 -1.25 -9.04 -34.56
C ALA A 96 -0.70 -8.43 -35.87
N ALA A 97 0.35 -7.62 -35.77
CA ALA A 97 1.04 -7.07 -36.92
C ALA A 97 1.72 -8.17 -37.77
N ALA A 98 2.39 -9.13 -37.12
CA ALA A 98 3.05 -10.24 -37.82
C ALA A 98 2.06 -11.18 -38.53
N LEU A 99 0.89 -11.39 -37.92
CA LEU A 99 -0.20 -12.18 -38.50
C LEU A 99 -0.92 -11.44 -39.63
N THR A 100 -0.92 -10.11 -39.64
CA THR A 100 -1.57 -9.33 -40.71
C THR A 100 -0.85 -9.54 -42.04
N SER A 101 -1.54 -10.18 -43.00
CA SER A 101 -1.02 -10.41 -44.35
C SER A 101 -1.86 -9.67 -45.39
N SER A 102 -1.25 -9.34 -46.54
CA SER A 102 -1.95 -8.67 -47.66
C SER A 102 -3.03 -9.53 -48.32
N GLN A 103 -3.04 -10.85 -48.04
CA GLN A 103 -4.04 -11.78 -48.58
C GLN A 103 -5.27 -11.91 -47.69
N MET A 104 -5.25 -11.36 -46.47
CA MET A 104 -6.41 -11.40 -45.58
C MET A 104 -7.49 -10.42 -46.02
N SER A 105 -8.75 -10.84 -45.87
CA SER A 105 -9.87 -9.92 -46.05
C SER A 105 -9.78 -8.76 -45.03
N ALA A 106 -10.18 -7.56 -45.44
CA ALA A 106 -10.18 -6.38 -44.57
C ALA A 106 -10.99 -6.61 -43.28
N PHE A 107 -12.06 -7.39 -43.35
CA PHE A 107 -12.89 -7.73 -42.20
C PHE A 107 -12.12 -8.57 -41.16
N VAL A 108 -11.37 -9.58 -41.59
CA VAL A 108 -10.55 -10.43 -40.69
C VAL A 108 -9.47 -9.60 -40.01
N VAL A 109 -8.80 -8.72 -40.77
CA VAL A 109 -7.79 -7.80 -40.22
C VAL A 109 -8.43 -6.88 -39.19
N PHE A 110 -9.56 -6.25 -39.50
CA PHE A 110 -10.30 -5.41 -38.55
C PHE A 110 -10.61 -6.17 -37.25
N LEU A 111 -11.11 -7.39 -37.35
CA LEU A 111 -11.56 -8.17 -36.21
C LEU A 111 -10.39 -8.60 -35.31
N LEU A 112 -9.24 -8.97 -35.91
CA LEU A 112 -7.99 -9.22 -35.18
C LEU A 112 -7.56 -8.00 -34.35
N TRP A 113 -7.48 -6.83 -34.98
CA TRP A 113 -7.07 -5.60 -34.31
C TRP A 113 -8.09 -5.13 -33.27
N PHE A 114 -9.38 -5.32 -33.53
CA PHE A 114 -10.44 -4.99 -32.58
C PHE A 114 -10.35 -5.83 -31.31
N VAL A 115 -10.12 -7.14 -31.42
CA VAL A 115 -9.96 -8.03 -30.25
C VAL A 115 -8.77 -7.61 -29.40
N VAL A 116 -7.62 -7.34 -30.03
CA VAL A 116 -6.42 -6.87 -29.32
C VAL A 116 -6.69 -5.51 -28.65
N ALA A 117 -7.28 -4.55 -29.37
CA ALA A 117 -7.57 -3.24 -28.81
C ALA A 117 -8.58 -3.30 -27.65
N ALA A 118 -9.61 -4.13 -27.76
CA ALA A 118 -10.63 -4.28 -26.73
C ALA A 118 -10.07 -4.92 -25.45
N GLU A 119 -9.28 -5.99 -25.58
CA GLU A 119 -8.62 -6.62 -24.42
C GLU A 119 -7.68 -5.64 -23.73
N GLU A 120 -6.87 -4.92 -24.51
CA GLU A 120 -5.91 -3.97 -23.95
C GLU A 120 -6.58 -2.75 -23.32
N ALA A 121 -7.71 -2.29 -23.87
CA ALA A 121 -8.50 -1.22 -23.26
C ALA A 121 -9.10 -1.66 -21.92
N ILE A 122 -9.66 -2.88 -21.85
CA ILE A 122 -10.21 -3.44 -20.60
C ILE A 122 -9.09 -3.59 -19.58
N THR A 123 -7.97 -4.17 -19.98
CA THR A 123 -6.79 -4.31 -19.15
C THR A 123 -6.34 -2.95 -18.63
N LEU A 124 -5.97 -2.00 -19.50
CA LEU A 124 -5.53 -0.68 -19.07
C LEU A 124 -6.54 0.00 -18.14
N LEU A 125 -7.85 -0.16 -18.34
CA LEU A 125 -8.86 0.37 -17.44
C LEU A 125 -8.73 -0.15 -15.99
N PHE A 126 -8.44 -1.44 -15.80
CA PHE A 126 -8.23 -2.04 -14.48
C PHE A 126 -6.83 -1.80 -13.92
N PHE A 127 -5.83 -1.67 -14.80
CA PHE A 127 -4.41 -1.65 -14.44
C PHE A 127 -3.84 -0.23 -14.27
N VAL A 128 -4.29 0.74 -15.06
CA VAL A 128 -3.80 2.12 -15.01
C VAL A 128 -4.01 2.75 -13.62
N PRO A 129 -5.18 2.60 -12.95
CA PRO A 129 -5.35 3.10 -11.59
C PRO A 129 -4.34 2.49 -10.63
N GLN A 130 -3.96 1.24 -10.84
CA GLN A 130 -3.03 0.53 -9.98
C GLN A 130 -1.57 0.98 -10.18
N ILE A 131 -1.17 1.20 -11.42
CA ILE A 131 0.23 1.48 -11.80
C ILE A 131 0.56 2.97 -11.62
N LEU A 132 -0.41 3.88 -11.77
CA LEU A 132 -0.17 5.30 -11.59
C LEU A 132 0.33 5.59 -10.16
N PRO A 133 1.50 6.25 -10.01
CA PRO A 133 1.99 6.67 -8.71
C PRO A 133 0.89 7.41 -7.94
N ALA A 134 0.81 7.22 -6.62
CA ALA A 134 -0.15 7.92 -5.77
C ALA A 134 -0.12 9.46 -5.95
N ARG A 135 1.00 10.01 -6.45
CA ARG A 135 1.14 11.42 -6.83
C ARG A 135 0.20 11.86 -7.96
N PHE A 136 -0.13 10.97 -8.90
CA PHE A 136 -1.10 11.23 -9.97
C PHE A 136 -2.53 10.87 -9.58
N GLN A 137 -2.69 9.99 -8.58
CA GLN A 137 -3.97 9.80 -7.89
C GLN A 137 -4.24 10.95 -6.90
N ARG A 138 -3.90 12.20 -7.25
CA ARG A 138 -4.47 13.34 -6.54
C ARG A 138 -5.96 13.25 -6.77
N PRO A 139 -6.77 12.94 -5.73
CA PRO A 139 -8.19 12.84 -5.92
C PRO A 139 -8.65 14.21 -6.43
N LEU A 140 -9.49 14.24 -7.47
CA LEU A 140 -10.10 15.46 -8.00
C LEU A 140 -10.86 16.27 -6.93
N THR A 141 -10.98 15.74 -5.70
CA THR A 141 -11.41 16.45 -4.52
C THR A 141 -10.41 17.54 -4.07
N SER A 142 -9.13 17.48 -4.44
CA SER A 142 -8.15 18.52 -4.09
C SER A 142 -8.51 19.86 -4.73
N ALA A 143 -9.11 19.89 -5.92
CA ALA A 143 -9.57 21.16 -6.51
C ALA A 143 -10.68 21.80 -5.65
N ARG A 144 -11.53 20.99 -5.01
CA ARG A 144 -12.62 21.47 -4.14
C ARG A 144 -12.13 21.82 -2.74
N GLU A 145 -11.12 21.12 -2.24
CA GLU A 145 -10.43 21.45 -0.98
C GLU A 145 -9.49 22.65 -1.11
N GLU A 146 -8.81 22.81 -2.24
CA GLU A 146 -8.02 23.99 -2.60
C GLU A 146 -8.93 25.21 -2.77
N LEU A 147 -10.12 25.06 -3.39
CA LEU A 147 -11.12 26.13 -3.46
C LEU A 147 -11.68 26.49 -2.06
N ARG A 148 -11.90 25.50 -1.20
CA ARG A 148 -12.31 25.76 0.20
C ARG A 148 -11.19 26.44 0.98
N ALA A 149 -9.95 25.97 0.86
CA ALA A 149 -8.79 26.55 1.52
C ALA A 149 -8.53 28.00 1.04
N ALA A 150 -8.74 28.28 -0.26
CA ALA A 150 -8.69 29.64 -0.79
C ALA A 150 -9.78 30.53 -0.18
N HIS A 151 -11.02 30.03 -0.06
CA HIS A 151 -12.09 30.76 0.61
C HIS A 151 -11.82 31.00 2.10
N THR A 152 -11.30 30.01 2.83
CA THR A 152 -10.94 30.19 4.25
C THR A 152 -9.77 31.15 4.43
N ALA A 153 -8.81 31.17 3.50
CA ALA A 153 -7.68 32.09 3.54
C ALA A 153 -8.10 33.56 3.34
N ASP A 154 -9.05 33.82 2.42
CA ASP A 154 -9.63 35.15 2.23
C ASP A 154 -10.43 35.61 3.46
N GLU A 155 -11.16 34.69 4.10
CA GLU A 155 -11.93 34.97 5.32
C GLU A 155 -11.03 35.27 6.52
N ILE A 156 -9.93 34.53 6.69
CA ILE A 156 -8.93 34.77 7.75
C ILE A 156 -8.17 36.08 7.50
N ALA A 157 -7.85 36.41 6.24
CA ALA A 157 -7.22 37.67 5.88
C ALA A 157 -8.13 38.88 6.17
N ALA A 158 -9.45 38.72 6.01
CA ALA A 158 -10.44 39.75 6.37
C ALA A 158 -10.65 39.88 7.89
N ALA A 159 -10.39 38.82 8.66
CA ALA A 159 -10.70 38.75 10.09
C ALA A 159 -9.56 39.21 11.02
N LYS A 160 -8.52 39.93 10.56
CA LYS A 160 -7.43 40.43 11.40
C LYS A 160 -7.86 41.67 12.22
N PRO A 161 -8.12 41.58 13.55
CA PRO A 161 -8.41 42.75 14.36
C PRO A 161 -7.11 43.23 15.02
N ALA A 162 -6.89 44.54 14.96
CA ALA A 162 -5.84 45.20 15.71
C ALA A 162 -6.08 45.03 17.22
N ALA A 163 -5.28 44.19 17.90
CA ALA A 163 -5.26 44.17 19.36
C ALA A 163 -3.90 43.69 19.89
N SER A 164 -2.94 44.61 19.90
CA SER A 164 -1.81 44.58 20.81
C SER A 164 -2.31 44.97 22.21
N ARG A 165 -2.24 44.05 23.19
CA ARG A 165 -2.21 44.45 24.60
C ARG A 165 -1.41 43.46 25.43
N ARG A 166 -0.23 43.93 25.84
CA ARG A 166 0.68 43.34 26.84
C ARG A 166 -0.01 43.21 28.19
N VAL A 167 0.14 42.04 28.81
CA VAL A 167 0.18 41.79 30.28
C VAL A 167 0.96 40.47 30.40
N GLY A 168 2.11 40.31 31.05
CA GLY A 168 2.77 41.12 32.06
C GLY A 168 2.40 40.64 33.45
N GLU A 169 2.82 39.44 33.88
CA GLU A 169 2.94 39.16 35.32
C GLU A 169 3.92 38.00 35.66
N SER A 170 4.84 38.35 36.56
CA SER A 170 5.84 37.54 37.23
C SER A 170 5.31 37.08 38.59
N ARG A 171 5.75 35.91 39.10
CA ARG A 171 6.19 35.64 40.50
C ARG A 171 6.22 34.13 40.78
N GLU A 172 7.36 33.58 41.22
CA GLU A 172 7.71 33.19 42.63
C GLU A 172 6.95 31.92 43.10
N SER A 173 7.44 30.99 43.92
CA SER A 173 8.62 30.85 44.78
C SER A 173 8.75 29.35 45.14
N ARG A 174 9.92 28.99 45.68
CA ARG A 174 10.40 27.65 46.07
C ARG A 174 9.59 26.98 47.20
N SER A 175 9.68 25.66 47.28
CA SER A 175 9.65 24.92 48.57
C SER A 175 10.76 23.85 48.63
N PRO A 176 11.44 23.66 49.78
CA PRO A 176 12.49 22.66 49.96
C PRO A 176 11.91 21.28 50.31
N LEU A 177 12.44 20.25 49.66
CA LEU A 177 12.14 18.83 49.90
C LEU A 177 12.66 18.40 51.29
N MET A 178 11.79 17.78 52.09
CA MET A 178 12.19 17.03 53.28
C MET A 178 12.79 15.67 52.89
N PRO A 179 13.73 15.12 53.68
CA PRO A 179 14.32 13.81 53.44
C PRO A 179 13.35 12.68 53.87
N THR A 180 13.09 11.77 52.94
CA THR A 180 12.29 10.55 53.13
C THR A 180 13.07 9.52 53.98
N PRO A 181 12.44 8.85 54.97
CA PRO A 181 13.09 7.79 55.75
C PRO A 181 13.34 6.51 54.93
N PRO A 182 14.36 5.71 55.29
CA PRO A 182 14.70 4.47 54.59
C PRO A 182 13.62 3.39 54.81
N PRO A 183 13.27 2.60 53.79
CA PRO A 183 12.33 1.48 53.92
C PRO A 183 12.95 0.33 54.72
N ALA A 184 12.09 -0.38 55.47
CA ALA A 184 12.44 -1.52 56.32
C ALA A 184 12.98 -2.72 55.50
N ALA A 185 13.96 -3.42 56.06
CA ALA A 185 14.80 -4.44 55.42
C ALA A 185 14.12 -5.82 55.20
N ASP A 186 12.79 -5.87 55.17
CA ASP A 186 12.04 -7.13 55.26
C ASP A 186 11.27 -7.45 53.96
N ALA A 187 11.51 -6.69 52.88
CA ALA A 187 10.74 -6.74 51.63
C ALA A 187 11.50 -7.34 50.43
N GLU A 188 12.67 -7.95 50.64
CA GLU A 188 13.57 -8.32 49.52
C GLU A 188 13.33 -9.71 48.90
N ASP A 189 12.43 -10.55 49.44
CA ASP A 189 12.30 -11.95 48.98
C ASP A 189 11.10 -12.25 48.06
N LYS A 190 10.55 -11.22 47.39
CA LYS A 190 9.58 -11.36 46.29
C LYS A 190 10.11 -10.80 44.96
N LEU A 191 11.42 -10.90 44.75
CA LEU A 191 12.06 -10.61 43.47
C LEU A 191 11.70 -11.72 42.46
N TRP A 192 10.75 -11.41 41.58
CA TRP A 192 10.68 -11.87 40.18
C TRP A 192 10.70 -13.40 39.92
N ARG A 193 9.60 -14.09 40.25
CA ARG A 193 9.27 -15.34 39.55
C ARG A 193 8.66 -15.00 38.18
N PHE A 194 9.43 -15.19 37.12
CA PHE A 194 8.97 -15.23 35.72
C PHE A 194 8.41 -16.60 35.32
N ASP A 195 7.99 -17.41 36.30
CA ASP A 195 7.38 -18.72 36.05
C ASP A 195 5.88 -18.63 36.35
N GLU A 196 5.12 -18.15 35.38
CA GLU A 196 3.73 -18.55 35.21
C GLU A 196 3.33 -18.26 33.76
N ALA A 197 2.90 -19.31 33.06
CA ALA A 197 2.52 -19.31 31.66
C ALA A 197 1.61 -18.12 31.34
N GLU A 198 2.16 -17.12 30.64
CA GLU A 198 1.39 -16.09 29.97
C GLU A 198 0.48 -16.78 28.97
N THR A 199 -0.74 -17.07 29.44
CA THR A 199 -1.89 -17.17 28.58
C THR A 199 -1.80 -15.93 27.70
N GLN A 200 -1.48 -16.08 26.40
CA GLN A 200 -1.43 -15.00 25.42
C GLN A 200 -2.81 -14.34 25.44
N GLY A 201 -2.95 -13.37 26.34
CA GLY A 201 -4.15 -12.58 26.46
C GLY A 201 -4.32 -11.90 25.12
N PRO A 202 -5.55 -11.80 24.62
CA PRO A 202 -5.77 -11.20 23.32
C PRO A 202 -5.13 -9.82 23.31
N HIS A 203 -4.31 -9.55 22.30
CA HIS A 203 -3.45 -8.39 22.19
C HIS A 203 -4.27 -7.09 22.11
N PHE A 204 -4.77 -6.64 23.25
CA PHE A 204 -5.59 -5.45 23.37
C PHE A 204 -4.87 -4.42 24.21
N VAL A 205 -4.71 -3.24 23.61
CA VAL A 205 -4.37 -2.02 24.34
C VAL A 205 -5.43 -1.76 25.39
N ALA A 206 -5.04 -1.53 26.63
CA ALA A 206 -5.98 -1.18 27.70
C ALA A 206 -6.89 -0.01 27.27
N GLY A 207 -8.14 0.01 27.72
CA GLY A 207 -9.16 0.98 27.28
C GLY A 207 -8.75 2.45 27.39
N ASN A 208 -7.84 2.75 28.32
CA ASN A 208 -7.32 4.08 28.62
C ASN A 208 -5.94 4.38 27.99
N VAL A 209 -5.42 3.49 27.14
CA VAL A 209 -4.13 3.66 26.47
C VAL A 209 -4.37 3.97 25.00
N SER A 210 -3.82 5.09 24.52
CA SER A 210 -3.94 5.51 23.12
C SER A 210 -2.86 4.91 22.23
N GLN A 211 -1.67 4.66 22.79
CA GLN A 211 -0.53 4.09 22.06
C GLN A 211 0.30 3.21 22.99
N GLN A 212 0.67 2.02 22.51
CA GLN A 212 1.60 1.13 23.16
C GLN A 212 2.59 0.64 22.10
N LEU A 213 3.85 1.08 22.18
CA LEU A 213 4.89 0.77 21.22
C LEU A 213 6.02 0.04 21.91
N THR A 214 6.47 -1.04 21.29
CA THR A 214 7.64 -1.82 21.69
C THR A 214 8.70 -1.66 20.63
N ARG A 215 9.92 -1.35 21.07
CA ARG A 215 11.10 -1.29 20.22
C ARG A 215 11.95 -2.53 20.46
N ALA A 216 12.38 -3.18 19.39
CA ALA A 216 13.25 -4.33 19.41
C ALA A 216 14.39 -4.16 18.39
N HIS A 217 15.50 -4.83 18.65
CA HIS A 217 16.60 -4.95 17.70
C HIS A 217 16.69 -6.40 17.25
N GLU A 218 16.65 -6.63 15.94
CA GLU A 218 16.70 -7.94 15.31
C GLU A 218 17.89 -7.99 14.35
N ALA A 219 18.97 -8.68 14.73
CA ALA A 219 20.20 -8.85 13.94
C ALA A 219 20.75 -7.54 13.33
N THR A 220 20.26 -7.16 12.15
CA THR A 220 20.64 -5.97 11.37
C THR A 220 19.52 -4.94 11.23
N THR A 221 18.39 -5.11 11.90
CA THR A 221 17.19 -4.27 11.74
C THR A 221 16.72 -3.77 13.10
N GLU A 222 16.32 -2.52 13.16
CA GLU A 222 15.58 -1.95 14.29
C GLU A 222 14.08 -1.97 13.95
N VAL A 223 13.29 -2.57 14.85
CA VAL A 223 11.85 -2.76 14.66
C VAL A 223 11.09 -2.05 15.77
N VAL A 224 10.08 -1.28 15.40
CA VAL A 224 9.09 -0.71 16.31
C VAL A 224 7.74 -1.31 15.95
N TYR A 225 7.17 -2.08 16.86
CA TYR A 225 5.84 -2.68 16.68
C TYR A 225 4.94 -2.34 17.85
N GLY A 226 3.64 -2.33 17.65
CA GLY A 226 2.72 -2.05 18.73
C GLY A 226 1.33 -1.72 18.25
N TYR A 227 0.57 -1.07 19.11
CA TYR A 227 -0.84 -0.83 18.88
C TYR A 227 -1.19 0.64 19.09
N LEU A 228 -2.10 1.12 18.25
CA LEU A 228 -2.60 2.49 18.24
C LEU A 228 -4.12 2.46 18.36
N ARG A 229 -4.68 3.33 19.19
CA ARG A 229 -6.13 3.54 19.32
C ARG A 229 -6.50 4.89 18.71
N ALA A 230 -7.54 4.88 17.89
CA ALA A 230 -8.18 6.08 17.37
C ALA A 230 -9.62 6.14 17.83
N ASP A 231 -9.94 7.17 18.60
CA ASP A 231 -11.31 7.47 19.02
C ASP A 231 -11.92 8.48 18.04
N PHE A 232 -13.10 8.14 17.52
CA PHE A 232 -13.94 9.00 16.69
C PHE A 232 -15.13 9.46 17.50
N ALA A 233 -15.36 10.76 17.58
CA ALA A 233 -16.60 11.30 18.12
C ALA A 233 -17.80 11.02 17.19
N ALA A 234 -19.02 11.13 17.73
CA ALA A 234 -20.21 11.14 16.89
C ALA A 234 -20.13 12.30 15.87
N GLY A 235 -20.43 12.02 14.60
CA GLY A 235 -20.29 12.94 13.48
C GLY A 235 -18.88 13.00 12.88
N GLU A 236 -17.87 12.42 13.54
CA GLU A 236 -16.48 12.49 13.07
C GLU A 236 -16.17 11.39 12.06
N ARG A 237 -15.65 11.80 10.89
CA ARG A 237 -15.31 10.88 9.79
C ARG A 237 -13.82 10.68 9.62
N HIS A 238 -12.99 11.59 10.11
CA HIS A 238 -11.57 11.61 9.88
C HIS A 238 -10.84 11.67 11.20
N GLN A 239 -9.79 10.86 11.36
CA GLN A 239 -8.91 10.95 12.52
C GLN A 239 -7.44 10.90 12.08
N THR A 240 -6.56 11.61 12.76
CA THR A 240 -5.12 11.61 12.49
C THR A 240 -4.35 11.07 13.70
N LEU A 241 -3.53 10.07 13.48
CA LEU A 241 -2.60 9.55 14.47
C LEU A 241 -1.17 9.97 14.14
N HIS A 242 -0.44 10.35 15.18
CA HIS A 242 0.99 10.66 15.12
C HIS A 242 1.74 9.63 15.95
N VAL A 243 2.70 8.96 15.33
CA VAL A 243 3.56 7.95 15.95
C VAL A 243 4.96 8.52 15.99
N ALA A 244 5.56 8.62 17.17
CA ALA A 244 6.91 9.12 17.32
C ALA A 244 7.89 7.96 17.55
N PHE A 245 9.04 8.00 16.88
CA PHE A 245 10.16 7.10 17.11
C PHE A 245 11.22 7.83 17.92
N CYS A 246 11.37 7.45 19.20
CA CYS A 246 12.35 8.04 20.11
C CYS A 246 13.22 6.94 20.76
N PRO A 247 14.54 6.90 20.48
CA PRO A 247 15.28 7.77 19.55
C PRO A 247 14.83 7.61 18.07
N PRO A 248 15.13 8.55 17.17
CA PRO A 248 14.88 8.35 15.74
C PRO A 248 15.57 7.07 15.25
N LEU A 249 14.93 6.37 14.32
CA LEU A 249 15.52 5.21 13.67
C LEU A 249 16.69 5.63 12.78
N ALA A 250 17.62 4.71 12.50
CA ALA A 250 18.80 5.00 11.68
C ALA A 250 18.45 5.52 10.28
N HIS A 251 17.36 4.99 9.71
CA HIS A 251 16.84 5.33 8.38
C HIS A 251 15.31 5.51 8.42
N ILE A 252 14.74 5.97 7.30
CA ILE A 252 13.27 6.04 7.14
C ILE A 252 12.74 4.60 7.12
N PRO A 253 11.88 4.19 8.08
CA PRO A 253 11.41 2.81 8.16
C PRO A 253 10.40 2.47 7.05
N GLU A 254 10.28 1.18 6.74
CA GLU A 254 9.07 0.66 6.10
C GLU A 254 7.98 0.49 7.18
N VAL A 255 6.81 1.11 6.96
CA VAL A 255 5.70 1.13 7.93
C VAL A 255 4.50 0.40 7.36
N GLU A 256 4.03 -0.60 8.11
CA GLU A 256 2.81 -1.36 7.84
C GLU A 256 1.81 -1.17 8.98
N ILE A 257 0.53 -1.01 8.64
CA ILE A 257 -0.54 -0.78 9.61
C ILE A 257 -1.74 -1.61 9.24
N CYS A 258 -2.24 -2.39 10.20
CA CYS A 258 -3.39 -3.27 10.04
C CYS A 258 -4.44 -2.91 11.08
N GLN A 259 -5.71 -2.82 10.68
CA GLN A 259 -6.81 -2.71 11.65
C GLN A 259 -7.06 -4.07 12.30
N VAL A 260 -7.11 -4.10 13.64
CA VAL A 260 -7.30 -5.34 14.42
C VAL A 260 -8.63 -5.35 15.20
N ASP A 261 -9.20 -4.19 15.51
CA ASP A 261 -10.49 -4.09 16.22
C ASP A 261 -11.27 -2.82 15.84
N GLY A 262 -12.57 -2.82 16.11
CA GLY A 262 -13.50 -1.73 15.87
C GLY A 262 -14.14 -1.72 14.47
N PRO A 263 -14.98 -0.71 14.17
CA PRO A 263 -15.65 -0.57 12.87
C PRO A 263 -14.66 -0.33 11.72
N GLU A 264 -15.00 -0.74 10.51
CA GLU A 264 -14.12 -0.63 9.34
C GLU A 264 -13.68 0.83 9.09
N VAL A 265 -12.36 1.03 8.93
CA VAL A 265 -11.79 2.32 8.53
C VAL A 265 -10.84 2.15 7.35
N SER A 266 -10.81 3.15 6.49
CA SER A 266 -9.75 3.30 5.49
C SER A 266 -8.53 3.91 6.17
N VAL A 267 -7.41 3.18 6.15
CA VAL A 267 -6.13 3.59 6.73
C VAL A 267 -5.21 4.10 5.62
N LYS A 268 -4.61 5.28 5.82
CA LYS A 268 -3.64 5.85 4.89
C LYS A 268 -2.45 6.45 5.64
N THR A 269 -1.27 5.90 5.43
CA THR A 269 -0.02 6.50 5.91
C THR A 269 0.34 7.69 5.00
N THR A 270 0.47 8.89 5.58
CA THR A 270 0.67 10.14 4.84
C THR A 270 2.09 10.70 4.93
N LEU A 271 2.79 10.43 6.02
CA LEU A 271 4.18 10.82 6.24
C LEU A 271 4.90 9.69 6.96
N VAL A 272 6.10 9.35 6.50
CA VAL A 272 7.00 8.41 7.18
C VAL A 272 8.39 9.01 7.17
N GLU A 273 8.95 9.21 8.36
CA GLU A 273 10.27 9.77 8.60
C GLU A 273 10.97 8.97 9.70
N ALA A 274 12.29 9.12 9.81
CA ALA A 274 13.08 8.41 10.83
C ALA A 274 12.62 8.68 12.27
N HIS A 275 12.01 9.84 12.53
CA HIS A 275 11.53 10.24 13.86
C HIS A 275 10.03 10.00 14.08
N GLY A 276 9.29 9.51 13.07
CA GLY A 276 7.87 9.21 13.24
C GLY A 276 7.09 8.94 11.97
N ALA A 277 5.80 8.63 12.14
CA ALA A 277 4.85 8.46 11.05
C ALA A 277 3.53 9.18 11.34
N ARG A 278 2.86 9.64 10.27
CA ARG A 278 1.52 10.21 10.32
C ARG A 278 0.54 9.30 9.59
N VAL A 279 -0.55 8.94 10.26
CA VAL A 279 -1.57 8.02 9.77
C VAL A 279 -2.90 8.74 9.75
N GLU A 280 -3.54 8.78 8.60
CA GLU A 280 -4.90 9.30 8.46
C GLU A 280 -5.88 8.14 8.36
N LEU A 281 -6.94 8.24 9.14
CA LEU A 281 -8.02 7.26 9.21
C LEU A 281 -9.29 7.91 8.71
N ARG A 282 -10.05 7.17 7.90
CA ARG A 282 -11.37 7.58 7.43
C ARG A 282 -12.38 6.50 7.71
N ARG A 283 -13.34 6.79 8.59
CA ARG A 283 -14.42 5.89 8.96
C ARG A 283 -15.39 5.66 7.79
N SER A 284 -15.77 4.41 7.55
CA SER A 284 -16.88 4.04 6.68
C SER A 284 -18.17 3.83 7.51
N GLY A 285 -19.34 3.98 6.90
CA GLY A 285 -20.62 3.74 7.55
C GLY A 285 -21.23 4.92 8.32
N GLY A 286 -22.12 4.59 9.26
CA GLY A 286 -22.88 5.54 10.07
C GLY A 286 -21.99 6.34 11.00
N LEU A 287 -22.39 7.60 11.28
CA LEU A 287 -21.63 8.54 12.10
C LEU A 287 -22.37 8.88 13.41
N ASP A 288 -23.44 8.16 13.75
CA ASP A 288 -24.35 8.55 14.82
C ASP A 288 -23.77 8.31 16.23
N GLU A 289 -22.81 7.39 16.33
CA GLU A 289 -22.21 6.97 17.59
C GLU A 289 -20.68 7.17 17.59
N ALA A 290 -20.13 7.47 18.75
CA ALA A 290 -18.69 7.49 18.97
C ALA A 290 -18.13 6.07 18.91
N VAL A 291 -16.97 5.89 18.26
CA VAL A 291 -16.37 4.57 18.08
C VAL A 291 -14.87 4.62 18.28
N SER A 292 -14.31 3.53 18.80
CA SER A 292 -12.87 3.32 18.94
C SER A 292 -12.43 2.27 17.93
N VAL A 293 -11.28 2.51 17.31
CA VAL A 293 -10.63 1.59 16.38
C VAL A 293 -9.23 1.31 16.88
N VAL A 294 -8.80 0.04 16.83
CA VAL A 294 -7.44 -0.36 17.21
C VAL A 294 -6.70 -0.82 15.97
N LEU A 295 -5.48 -0.30 15.82
CA LEU A 295 -4.56 -0.61 14.73
C LEU A 295 -3.31 -1.25 15.32
N GLU A 296 -2.79 -2.25 14.64
CA GLU A 296 -1.44 -2.76 14.82
C GLU A 296 -0.51 -2.01 13.87
N LEU A 297 0.63 -1.55 14.39
CA LEU A 297 1.70 -0.90 13.65
C LEU A 297 2.95 -1.76 13.68
N HIS A 298 3.60 -1.87 12.54
CA HIS A 298 4.92 -2.45 12.39
C HIS A 298 5.80 -1.51 11.57
N ALA A 299 6.93 -1.07 12.13
CA ALA A 299 7.89 -0.20 11.47
C ALA A 299 9.28 -0.82 11.56
N ALA A 300 9.94 -1.04 10.42
CA ALA A 300 11.27 -1.65 10.36
C ALA A 300 12.27 -0.76 9.60
N ALA A 301 13.45 -0.53 10.18
CA ALA A 301 14.55 0.18 9.55
C ALA A 301 15.83 -0.64 9.65
N GLU A 302 16.57 -0.77 8.55
CA GLU A 302 17.90 -1.39 8.57
C GLU A 302 18.84 -0.57 9.46
N ASN A 303 19.62 -1.23 10.30
CA ASN A 303 20.74 -0.62 11.00
C ASN A 303 21.84 -0.40 9.98
N GLY A 304 22.15 0.85 9.66
CA GLY A 304 23.34 1.16 8.88
C GLY A 304 24.57 0.55 9.56
N GLU A 305 25.40 -0.17 8.81
CA GLU A 305 26.72 -0.61 9.27
C GLU A 305 27.50 0.66 9.69
N GLN A 306 27.70 0.83 11.00
CA GLN A 306 28.55 1.90 11.55
C GLN A 306 30.03 1.53 11.43
#